data_AF-D8MB50-F1
#
_entry.id   AF-D8MB50-F1
#
_cell.length_a   1.000
_cell.length_b   1.000
_cell.length_c   1.000
_cell.angle_alpha   90.00
_cell.angle_beta   90.00
_cell.angle_gamma   90.00
#
_symmetry.space_group_name_H-M   'P 1'
#
loop_
_entity.id
_entity.type
_entity.pdbx_description
1 polymer ?
#
loop_
_entity_poly.entity_id
_entity_poly.type
_entity_poly.pdbx_seq_one_letter_code
_entity_poly.pdbx_strand_id
1 'polypeptide(L)'
;MSYELSGFRHNAVTPFGMLRPVPIILSKSITEIPEQGIYLGGGEVDLKLWINIPEFMKLYEPFVLDCTIPKEGKSEEKEAFE
;
A
#
# COMPACT_ATOMS: atom_id res chain seq x y z
N MET A 1 7.02 7.69 -18.67
CA MET A 1 7.67 6.70 -17.79
C MET A 1 6.73 6.11 -16.72
N SER A 2 6.24 6.84 -15.70
CA SER A 2 5.34 6.24 -14.68
C SER A 2 4.00 5.74 -15.25
N TYR A 3 3.34 6.55 -16.09
CA TYR A 3 2.08 6.15 -16.74
C TYR A 3 2.26 4.94 -17.68
N GLU A 4 3.36 4.88 -18.43
CA GLU A 4 3.61 3.78 -19.38
C GLU A 4 3.82 2.43 -18.69
N LEU A 5 4.32 2.44 -17.45
CA LEU A 5 4.48 1.25 -16.63
C LEU A 5 3.21 0.91 -15.86
N SER A 6 2.62 1.89 -15.18
CA SER A 6 1.53 1.67 -14.24
C SER A 6 0.13 1.74 -14.87
N GLY A 7 -0.06 2.52 -15.93
CA GLY A 7 -1.38 2.86 -16.46
C GLY A 7 -2.12 3.94 -15.67
N PHE A 8 -1.55 4.43 -14.57
CA PHE A 8 -2.19 5.39 -13.68
C PHE A 8 -1.56 6.77 -13.77
N ARG A 9 -2.41 7.79 -13.62
CA ARG A 9 -1.96 9.18 -13.54
C ARG A 9 -1.29 9.45 -12.19
N HIS A 10 -0.63 10.61 -12.09
CA HIS A 10 -0.06 11.07 -10.83
C HIS A 10 -1.11 11.05 -9.70
N ASN A 11 -0.70 10.64 -8.50
CA ASN A 11 -1.54 10.42 -7.30
C ASN A 11 -2.58 9.28 -7.36
N ALA A 12 -2.72 8.59 -8.49
CA ALA A 12 -3.66 7.48 -8.65
C ALA A 12 -2.96 6.10 -8.70
N VAL A 13 -1.64 6.03 -8.54
CA VAL A 13 -0.88 4.78 -8.71
C VAL A 13 -1.24 3.77 -7.63
N THR A 14 -1.45 2.53 -8.06
CA THR A 14 -1.72 1.36 -7.22
C THR A 14 -0.94 0.15 -7.76
N PRO A 15 -0.56 -0.83 -6.92
CA PRO A 15 0.06 -2.06 -7.40
C PRO A 15 -0.91 -2.97 -8.20
N PHE A 16 -2.20 -2.65 -8.21
CA PHE A 16 -3.23 -3.44 -8.86
C PHE A 16 -3.39 -3.07 -10.34
N GLY A 17 -3.55 -4.07 -11.22
CA GLY A 17 -3.95 -3.84 -12.61
C GLY A 17 -2.98 -2.99 -13.45
N MET A 18 -1.69 -2.97 -13.09
CA MET A 18 -0.68 -2.19 -13.82
C MET A 18 -0.51 -2.68 -15.27
N LEU A 19 -0.25 -1.76 -16.21
CA LEU A 19 -0.03 -2.10 -17.62
C LEU A 19 1.13 -3.07 -17.82
N ARG A 20 2.16 -2.98 -16.97
CA ARG A 20 3.29 -3.90 -16.94
C ARG A 20 3.41 -4.45 -15.52
N PRO A 21 3.63 -5.77 -15.36
CA PRO A 21 3.91 -6.33 -14.05
C PRO A 21 5.23 -5.75 -13.52
N VAL A 22 5.22 -5.29 -12.28
CA VAL A 22 6.40 -4.83 -11.56
C VAL A 22 6.54 -5.63 -10.26
N PRO A 23 7.77 -5.93 -9.82
CA PRO A 23 7.99 -6.52 -8.50
C PRO A 23 7.43 -5.61 -7.40
N ILE A 24 6.74 -6.22 -6.44
CA ILE A 24 6.19 -5.51 -5.29
C ILE A 24 7.12 -5.76 -4.09
N ILE A 25 7.56 -4.68 -3.44
CA ILE A 25 8.22 -4.74 -2.14
C ILE A 25 7.19 -4.30 -1.10
N LEU A 26 6.96 -5.14 -0.09
CA LEU A 26 6.13 -4.84 1.05
C LEU A 26 7.03 -4.59 2.27
N SER A 27 6.83 -3.46 2.95
CA SER A 27 7.57 -3.18 4.17
C SER A 27 7.25 -4.23 5.24
N LYS A 28 8.27 -4.74 5.93
CA LYS A 28 8.13 -5.67 7.05
C LYS A 28 7.18 -5.13 8.13
N SER A 29 7.28 -3.84 8.43
CA SER A 29 6.42 -3.17 9.42
C SER A 29 4.93 -3.26 9.09
N ILE A 30 4.54 -3.36 7.81
CA ILE A 30 3.14 -3.53 7.40
C ILE A 30 2.63 -4.93 7.77
N THR A 31 3.48 -5.95 7.68
CA THR A 31 3.09 -7.33 8.00
C THR A 31 2.85 -7.58 9.49
N GLU A 32 3.33 -6.66 10.34
CA GLU A 32 3.28 -6.75 11.80
C GLU A 32 2.12 -5.93 12.40
N ILE A 33 1.32 -5.25 11.57
CA ILE A 33 0.17 -4.44 12.00
C ILE A 33 -0.93 -5.35 12.58
N PRO A 34 -1.41 -5.12 13.83
CA PRO A 34 -2.42 -5.96 14.48
C PRO A 34 -3.74 -6.09 13.71
N GLU A 35 -4.18 -5.02 13.05
CA GLU A 35 -5.44 -4.96 12.31
C GLU A 35 -5.41 -5.79 11.03
N GLN A 36 -4.21 -6.22 10.58
CA GLN A 36 -3.99 -6.99 9.34
C GLN A 36 -4.62 -6.38 8.09
N GLY A 37 -4.85 -5.07 8.10
CA GLY A 37 -5.39 -4.32 6.98
C GLY A 37 -4.74 -2.96 6.82
N ILE A 38 -4.63 -2.50 5.58
CA ILE A 38 -4.11 -1.17 5.24
C ILE A 38 -4.96 -0.50 4.18
N TYR A 39 -4.92 0.83 4.13
CA TYR A 39 -5.46 1.59 3.02
C TYR A 39 -4.38 1.82 1.94
N LEU A 40 -4.70 1.48 0.70
CA LEU A 40 -3.89 1.77 -0.48
C LEU A 40 -4.67 2.61 -1.49
N GLY A 41 -3.98 3.31 -2.38
CA GLY A 41 -4.62 3.96 -3.53
C GLY A 41 -5.31 2.93 -4.43
N GLY A 42 -6.46 3.28 -5.00
CA GLY A 42 -7.30 2.37 -5.78
C GLY A 42 -7.23 2.51 -7.30
N GLY A 43 -6.29 3.29 -7.85
CA GLY A 43 -6.23 3.54 -9.29
C GLY A 43 -6.86 4.87 -9.74
N GLU A 44 -7.42 5.63 -8.80
CA GLU A 44 -8.01 6.96 -9.01
C GLU A 44 -7.65 7.87 -7.82
N VAL A 45 -7.59 9.19 -8.03
CA VAL A 45 -7.05 10.14 -7.04
C VAL A 45 -7.80 10.08 -5.70
N ASP A 46 -9.13 9.98 -5.78
CA ASP A 46 -10.01 10.02 -4.61
C ASP A 46 -10.48 8.63 -4.15
N LEU A 47 -9.91 7.56 -4.72
CA LEU A 47 -10.27 6.19 -4.35
C LEU A 47 -9.20 5.55 -3.46
N LYS A 48 -9.63 5.07 -2.28
CA LYS A 48 -8.83 4.24 -1.38
C LYS A 48 -9.48 2.88 -1.22
N LEU A 49 -8.64 1.84 -1.18
CA LEU A 49 -9.06 0.47 -0.95
C LEU A 49 -8.55 0.03 0.41
N TRP A 50 -9.43 -0.56 1.22
CA TRP A 50 -9.00 -1.32 2.39
C TRP A 50 -8.57 -2.71 1.91
N ILE A 51 -7.34 -3.09 2.23
CA ILE A 51 -6.70 -4.31 1.74
C ILE A 51 -6.35 -5.19 2.93
N ASN A 52 -6.82 -6.44 2.89
CA ASN A 52 -6.38 -7.47 3.83
C ASN A 52 -4.95 -7.91 3.51
N ILE A 53 -4.03 -7.76 4.46
CA ILE A 53 -2.60 -8.03 4.26
C ILE A 53 -2.35 -9.52 3.98
N PRO A 54 -2.88 -10.49 4.75
CA PRO A 54 -2.70 -11.92 4.45
C PRO A 54 -3.14 -12.33 3.04
N GLU A 55 -4.31 -11.87 2.58
CA GLU A 55 -4.81 -12.15 1.24
C GLU A 55 -3.93 -11.50 0.16
N PHE A 56 -3.53 -10.24 0.37
CA PHE A 56 -2.61 -9.56 -0.54
C PHE A 56 -1.28 -10.32 -0.69
N MET A 57 -0.67 -10.75 0.43
CA MET A 57 0.58 -11.51 0.39
C MET A 57 0.42 -12.85 -0.34
N LYS A 58 -0.71 -13.53 -0.13
CA LYS A 58 -1.02 -14.80 -0.78
C LYS A 58 -1.19 -14.65 -2.30
N LEU A 59 -1.82 -13.56 -2.75
CA LEU A 59 -2.16 -13.37 -4.17
C LEU A 59 -1.03 -12.71 -4.97
N TYR A 60 -0.29 -11.79 -4.37
CA TYR A 60 0.72 -10.98 -5.06
C TYR A 60 2.16 -11.39 -4.76
N GLU A 61 2.38 -12.28 -3.79
CA GLU A 61 3.70 -12.82 -3.41
C GLU A 61 4.81 -11.74 -3.35
N PRO A 62 4.61 -10.64 -2.61
CA PRO A 62 5.58 -9.54 -2.58
C PRO A 62 6.87 -9.93 -1.85
N PHE A 63 7.96 -9.24 -2.17
CA PHE A 63 9.19 -9.30 -1.37
C PHE A 63 8.99 -8.54 -0.07
N VAL A 64 9.07 -9.22 1.07
CA VAL A 64 8.98 -8.57 2.39
C VAL A 64 10.37 -8.13 2.83
N LEU A 65 10.58 -6.83 2.98
CA LEU A 65 11.88 -6.23 3.34
C LEU A 65 11.73 -5.20 4.46
N ASP A 66 12.76 -5.09 5.30
CA ASP A 66 12.89 -3.97 6.22
C ASP A 66 13.44 -2.76 5.46
N CYS A 67 12.53 -1.89 4.98
CA CYS A 67 12.86 -0.80 4.07
C CYS A 67 12.26 0.55 4.49
N THR A 68 11.88 0.70 5.76
CA THR A 68 11.28 1.93 6.29
C THR A 68 12.05 2.43 7.49
N ILE A 69 12.26 3.74 7.58
CA ILE A 69 12.84 4.38 8.77
C ILE A 69 11.66 4.86 9.64
N PRO A 70 11.50 4.37 10.88
CA PRO A 70 10.46 4.85 11.78
C PRO A 70 10.57 6.36 11.96
N LYS A 71 9.43 7.06 11.87
CA LYS A 71 9.39 8.49 12.15
C LYS A 71 9.44 8.69 13.67
N GLU A 72 10.43 9.42 14.16
CA GLU A 72 10.45 9.84 15.57
C GLU A 72 9.37 10.91 15.81
N GLY A 73 8.40 10.63 16.69
CA GLY A 73 7.36 11.59 17.09
C GLY A 73 6.02 10.94 17.46
N LYS A 74 5.35 11.47 18.49
CA LYS A 74 4.09 10.95 19.06
C LYS A 74 3.01 10.83 17.98
N SER A 75 2.34 9.68 17.90
CA SER A 75 1.11 9.52 17.13
C SER A 75 0.05 10.43 17.72
N GLU A 76 -0.39 11.44 16.96
CA GLU A 76 -1.65 12.12 17.26
C GLU A 76 -2.76 11.10 17.02
N GLU A 77 -3.37 10.60 18.11
CA GLU A 77 -4.67 9.96 18.08
C GLU A 77 -5.64 10.98 17.48
N LYS A 78 -5.96 10.83 16.20
CA LYS A 78 -7.12 11.52 15.64
C LYS A 78 -8.34 10.73 16.10
N GLU A 79 -9.11 11.36 16.99
CA GLU A 79 -10.46 10.93 17.37
C GLU A 79 -11.20 10.45 16.12
N ALA A 80 -11.53 9.17 16.10
CA ALA A 80 -12.49 8.64 15.15
C ALA A 80 -13.83 9.33 15.47
N PHE A 81 -14.35 10.07 14.49
CA PHE A 81 -15.64 10.73 14.59
C PHE A 81 -16.71 9.70 14.99
N GLU A 82 -17.41 9.98 16.10
CA GLU A 82 -18.69 9.36 16.49
C GLU A 82 -19.78 9.59 15.43
#